data_AF-A0A1V5KZF9-F1
#
_entry.id   AF-A0A1V5KZF9-F1
#
_cell.length_a   1.000
_cell.length_b   1.000
_cell.length_c   1.000
_cell.angle_alpha   90.00
_cell.angle_beta   90.00
_cell.angle_gamma   90.00
#
_symmetry.space_group_name_H-M   'P 1'
#
loop_
_entity.id
_entity.type
_entity.pdbx_description
1 polymer ?
#
loop_
_entity_poly.entity_id
_entity_poly.type
_entity_poly.pdbx_seq_one_letter_code
_entity_poly.pdbx_strand_id
1 'polypeptide(L)'
;MQHPEFHGSTSLKRVLPALVPDLSYEDLAIRDGAVAAARYEAVLNGNLSHEAQETILKDLYAYCATDTLALVRLTEALGAAVAHL
;
A
#
# COMPACT_ATOMS: atom_id res chain seq x y z
N MET A 1 -7.44 -19.37 6.46
CA MET A 1 -6.89 -18.46 5.44
C MET A 1 -7.83 -18.30 4.24
N GLN A 2 -9.15 -18.38 4.44
CA GLN A 2 -10.14 -18.05 3.41
C GLN A 2 -11.13 -17.07 4.04
N HIS A 3 -11.16 -15.86 3.51
CA HIS A 3 -12.20 -14.88 3.74
C HIS A 3 -12.82 -14.57 2.38
N PRO A 4 -14.15 -14.62 2.18
CA PRO A 4 -14.77 -14.43 0.87
C PRO A 4 -14.32 -13.13 0.17
N GLU A 5 -14.26 -12.04 0.94
CA GLU A 5 -13.86 -10.70 0.45
C GLU A 5 -12.36 -10.59 0.10
N PHE A 6 -11.53 -11.60 0.39
CA PHE A 6 -10.13 -11.61 -0.06
C PHE A 6 -10.01 -12.06 -1.51
N HIS A 7 -11.07 -12.67 -2.06
CA HIS A 7 -11.16 -13.09 -3.45
C HIS A 7 -9.92 -13.90 -3.91
N GLY A 8 -9.49 -14.85 -3.09
CA GLY A 8 -8.37 -15.76 -3.40
C GLY A 8 -6.97 -15.13 -3.30
N SER A 9 -6.83 -13.90 -2.81
CA SER A 9 -5.53 -13.23 -2.66
C SER A 9 -5.34 -12.68 -1.25
N THR A 10 -4.13 -12.84 -0.72
CA THR A 10 -3.72 -12.30 0.59
C THR A 10 -2.76 -11.11 0.46
N SER A 11 -2.69 -10.47 -0.71
CA SER A 11 -1.90 -9.26 -0.86
C SER A 11 -2.48 -8.13 -0.01
N LEU A 12 -1.62 -7.25 0.50
CA LEU A 12 -2.00 -6.13 1.36
C LEU A 12 -3.20 -5.34 0.81
N LYS A 13 -3.16 -5.00 -0.48
CA LYS A 13 -4.19 -4.21 -1.17
C LYS A 13 -5.51 -4.94 -1.35
N ARG A 14 -5.50 -6.29 -1.34
CA ARG A 14 -6.72 -7.11 -1.46
C ARG A 14 -7.38 -7.33 -0.11
N VAL A 15 -6.59 -7.50 0.96
CA VAL A 15 -7.13 -7.76 2.30
C VAL A 15 -7.50 -6.49 3.05
N LEU A 16 -6.82 -5.36 2.77
CA LEU A 16 -7.04 -4.11 3.49
C LEU A 16 -8.50 -3.64 3.46
N PRO A 17 -9.20 -3.54 2.29
CA PRO A 17 -10.56 -3.03 2.27
C PRO A 17 -11.57 -3.92 3.02
N ALA A 18 -11.28 -5.22 3.12
CA ALA A 18 -12.17 -6.17 3.80
C ALA A 18 -12.09 -6.06 5.34
N LEU A 19 -10.95 -5.61 5.88
CA LEU A 19 -10.71 -5.56 7.33
C LEU A 19 -10.61 -4.13 7.89
N VAL A 20 -10.24 -3.16 7.06
CA VAL A 20 -10.03 -1.76 7.42
C VAL A 20 -10.60 -0.87 6.30
N PRO A 21 -11.94 -0.76 6.19
CA PRO A 21 -12.59 -0.11 5.05
C PRO A 21 -12.39 1.41 4.99
N ASP A 22 -11.93 2.03 6.08
CA ASP A 22 -11.65 3.47 6.18
C ASP A 22 -10.25 3.87 5.69
N LEU A 23 -9.39 2.90 5.32
CA LEU A 23 -8.06 3.15 4.78
C LEU A 23 -7.95 2.64 3.34
N SER A 24 -7.54 3.51 2.43
CA SER A 24 -7.41 3.17 1.00
C SER A 24 -6.17 3.81 0.37
N TYR A 25 -5.87 3.39 -0.86
CA TYR A 25 -4.83 3.99 -1.72
C TYR A 25 -5.44 4.97 -2.73
N GLU A 26 -6.75 5.27 -2.66
CA GLU A 26 -7.49 5.97 -3.72
C GLU A 26 -7.09 7.43 -3.91
N ASP A 27 -6.46 8.06 -2.92
CA ASP A 27 -5.98 9.44 -3.03
C ASP A 27 -4.49 9.53 -3.41
N LEU A 28 -3.82 8.39 -3.62
CA LEU A 28 -2.41 8.35 -3.94
C LEU A 28 -2.17 8.39 -5.46
N ALA A 29 -1.07 9.02 -5.86
CA ALA A 29 -0.58 8.97 -7.24
C ALA A 29 -0.06 7.57 -7.62
N ILE A 30 0.52 6.84 -6.66
CA ILE A 30 0.96 5.45 -6.80
C ILE A 30 0.08 4.56 -5.93
N ARG A 31 -0.54 3.55 -6.54
CA ARG A 31 -1.50 2.65 -5.87
C ARG A 31 -1.20 1.18 -6.08
N ASP A 32 -0.20 0.87 -6.89
CA ASP A 32 0.16 -0.48 -7.28
C ASP A 32 1.64 -0.74 -7.05
N GLY A 33 1.96 -1.98 -6.67
CA GLY A 33 3.34 -2.35 -6.31
C GLY A 33 4.27 -2.40 -7.51
N ALA A 34 3.78 -2.83 -8.68
CA ALA A 34 4.59 -2.84 -9.90
C ALA A 34 4.83 -1.41 -10.40
N VAL A 35 3.84 -0.53 -10.29
CA VAL A 35 4.01 0.90 -10.59
C VAL A 35 5.03 1.54 -9.65
N ALA A 36 4.96 1.28 -8.34
CA ALA A 36 5.94 1.77 -7.38
C ALA A 36 7.37 1.32 -7.74
N ALA A 37 7.55 0.04 -8.05
CA ALA A 37 8.86 -0.50 -8.46
C ALA A 37 9.40 0.16 -9.73
N ALA A 38 8.57 0.30 -10.77
CA ALA A 38 8.97 0.93 -12.03
C ALA A 38 9.32 2.42 -11.86
N ARG A 39 8.59 3.13 -11.00
CA ARG A 39 8.88 4.54 -10.67
C ARG A 39 10.18 4.70 -9.90
N TYR A 40 10.45 3.81 -8.95
CA TYR A 40 11.71 3.79 -8.23
C TYR A 40 12.89 3.47 -9.15
N GLU A 41 12.75 2.50 -10.06
CA GLU A 41 13.75 2.18 -11.07
C GLU A 41 14.06 3.40 -11.97
N ALA A 42 13.03 4.16 -12.39
CA ALA A 42 13.23 5.38 -13.15
C ALA A 42 14.07 6.43 -12.40
N VAL A 43 13.91 6.54 -11.08
CA VAL A 43 14.77 7.40 -10.23
C VAL A 43 16.20 6.89 -10.22
N LEU A 44 16.42 5.58 -10.07
CA LEU A 44 17.76 4.99 -10.04
C LEU A 44 18.50 5.16 -11.37
N ASN A 45 17.79 5.13 -12.49
CA ASN A 45 18.38 5.30 -13.83
C ASN A 45 18.88 6.72 -14.10
N GLY A 46 18.50 7.72 -13.30
CA GLY A 46 19.08 9.06 -13.33
C GLY A 46 18.73 9.92 -14.57
N ASN A 47 17.87 9.45 -15.47
CA ASN A 47 17.48 10.16 -16.69
C ASN A 47 16.25 11.07 -16.50
N LEU A 48 16.12 11.68 -15.31
CA LEU A 48 15.00 12.53 -14.92
C LEU A 48 15.48 13.95 -14.60
N SER A 49 14.61 14.94 -14.79
CA SER A 49 14.83 16.26 -14.19
C SER A 49 14.74 16.17 -12.67
N HIS A 50 15.37 17.11 -11.97
CA HIS A 50 15.29 17.20 -10.51
C HIS A 50 13.84 17.26 -10.01
N GLU A 51 13.00 18.07 -10.66
CA GLU A 51 11.58 18.21 -10.32
C GLU A 51 10.78 16.90 -10.50
N ALA A 52 11.04 16.16 -11.59
CA ALA A 52 10.40 14.88 -11.84
C ALA A 52 10.84 13.82 -10.81
N GLN A 53 12.14 13.79 -10.48
CA GLN A 53 12.67 12.91 -9.45
C GLN A 53 12.04 13.21 -8.07
N GLU A 54 11.99 14.48 -7.67
CA GLU A 54 11.40 14.91 -6.40
C GLU A 54 9.91 14.54 -6.29
N THR A 55 9.15 14.74 -7.37
CA THR A 55 7.74 14.35 -7.44
C THR A 55 7.57 12.84 -7.26
N ILE A 56 8.35 12.03 -7.98
CA ILE A 56 8.28 10.57 -7.86
C ILE A 56 8.64 10.11 -6.44
N LEU A 57 9.68 10.69 -5.83
CA LEU A 57 10.08 10.35 -4.47
C LEU A 57 9.00 10.70 -3.44
N LYS A 58 8.32 11.84 -3.60
CA LYS A 58 7.19 12.23 -2.75
C LYS A 58 6.02 11.24 -2.88
N ASP A 59 5.69 10.85 -4.11
CA ASP A 59 4.61 9.88 -4.36
C ASP A 59 4.95 8.50 -3.81
N LEU A 60 6.20 8.04 -3.97
CA LEU A 60 6.70 6.80 -3.38
C LEU A 60 6.65 6.84 -1.86
N TYR A 61 7.01 7.98 -1.25
CA TYR A 61 6.94 8.14 0.20
C TYR A 61 5.50 8.01 0.72
N ALA A 62 4.55 8.68 0.07
CA ALA A 62 3.13 8.58 0.44
C ALA A 62 2.60 7.13 0.30
N TYR A 63 2.99 6.43 -0.77
CA TYR A 63 2.68 5.03 -0.97
C TYR A 63 3.26 4.12 0.13
N CYS A 64 4.56 4.24 0.44
CA CYS A 64 5.22 3.44 1.46
C CYS A 64 4.70 3.74 2.89
N ALA A 65 4.37 5.00 3.18
CA ALA A 65 3.75 5.38 4.44
C ALA A 65 2.37 4.72 4.60
N THR A 66 1.59 4.68 3.53
CA THR A 66 0.28 4.01 3.51
C THR A 66 0.41 2.49 3.67
N ASP A 67 1.37 1.84 3.01
CA ASP A 67 1.67 0.42 3.22
C ASP A 67 2.00 0.11 4.69
N THR A 68 2.78 1.00 5.33
CA THR A 68 3.15 0.86 6.74
C THR A 68 1.92 0.99 7.66
N LEU A 69 1.11 2.03 7.46
CA LEU A 69 -0.10 2.25 8.23
C LEU A 69 -1.10 1.10 8.04
N ALA A 70 -1.25 0.60 6.82
CA ALA A 70 -2.10 -0.54 6.50
C ALA A 70 -1.74 -1.79 7.31
N LEU A 71 -0.45 -2.11 7.43
CA LEU A 71 0.02 -3.25 8.23
C LEU A 71 -0.26 -3.09 9.73
N VAL A 72 -0.11 -1.88 10.27
CA VAL A 72 -0.45 -1.59 11.68
C VAL A 72 -1.95 -1.81 11.91
N ARG A 73 -2.79 -1.16 11.10
CA ARG A 73 -4.26 -1.23 11.22
C ARG A 73 -4.79 -2.66 11.04
N LEU A 74 -4.21 -3.42 10.11
CA LEU A 74 -4.55 -4.84 9.92
C LEU A 74 -4.16 -5.68 11.12
N THR A 75 -2.99 -5.44 11.71
CA THR A 75 -2.54 -6.15 12.92
C THR A 75 -3.48 -5.88 14.10
N GLU A 76 -3.89 -4.64 14.28
CA GLU A 76 -4.88 -4.23 15.30
C GLU A 76 -6.23 -4.92 15.08
N ALA A 77 -6.76 -4.89 13.85
CA ALA A 77 -8.03 -5.50 13.51
C ALA A 77 -8.03 -7.03 13.74
N LEU A 78 -6.95 -7.70 13.32
CA LEU A 78 -6.78 -9.14 13.53
C LEU A 78 -6.60 -9.48 15.02
N GLY A 79 -5.83 -8.68 15.76
CA GLY A 79 -5.64 -8.86 17.20
C GLY A 79 -6.96 -8.75 17.97
N ALA A 80 -7.78 -7.75 17.65
CA ALA A 80 -9.11 -7.60 18.22
C ALA A 80 -10.02 -8.82 17.90
N ALA A 81 -10.00 -9.30 16.65
CA ALA A 81 -10.80 -10.45 16.25
C ALA A 81 -10.44 -11.73 17.03
N VAL A 82 -9.16 -11.94 17.34
CA VAL A 82 -8.70 -13.11 18.11
C VAL A 82 -8.98 -12.97 19.61
N ALA A 83 -8.96 -11.75 20.16
CA ALA A 83 -9.27 -11.51 21.58
C ALA A 83 -10.74 -11.79 21.94
N HIS A 84 -11.62 -11.94 20.95
CA HIS A 84 -13.03 -12.26 21.11
C HIS A 84 -13.37 -13.73 20.80
N LEU A 85 -12.36 -14.58 20.58
CA LEU A 85 -12.49 -16.04 20.48
C LEU A 85 -12.15 -16.71 21.82
#